data_AF-K9JT32-F1
#
_entry.id   AF-K9JT32-F1
#
_cell.length_a   1.000
_cell.length_b   1.000
_cell.length_c   1.000
_cell.angle_alpha   90.00
_cell.angle_beta   90.00
_cell.angle_gamma   90.00
#
_symmetry.space_group_name_H-M   'P 1'
#
loop_
_entity.id
_entity.type
_entity.pdbx_description
1 polymer ?
#
loop_
_entity_poly.entity_id
_entity_poly.type
_entity_poly.pdbx_seq_one_letter_code
_entity_poly.pdbx_strand_id
1 'polypeptide(L)' 'GHTLVWHNQTPQWVFQNADGTPAGKELVLQRLKEHITAVVGRYRGRIYAWDVVNE' A
#
# COMPACT_ATOMS: atom_id res chain seq x y z
N GLY A 1 -7.27 -3.93 11.50
CA GLY A 1 -6.43 -4.37 10.38
C GLY A 1 -5.14 -3.61 10.48
N HIS A 2 -4.01 -4.30 10.52
CA HIS A 2 -2.69 -3.72 10.72
C HIS A 2 -1.76 -4.27 9.63
N THR A 3 -1.18 -3.45 8.74
CA THR A 3 -1.33 -2.00 8.48
C THR A 3 -1.39 -1.76 6.97
N LEU A 4 -1.91 -0.64 6.50
CA LEU A 4 -2.05 -0.35 5.07
C LEU A 4 -0.82 0.33 4.44
N VAL A 5 -0.02 1.04 5.24
CA VAL A 5 1.22 1.69 4.80
C VAL A 5 2.24 1.57 5.91
N TRP A 6 3.36 0.92 5.63
CA TRP A 6 4.50 0.81 6.54
C TRP A 6 5.80 0.67 5.76
N HIS A 7 6.84 1.39 6.15
CA HIS A 7 8.14 1.30 5.46
C HIS A 7 8.80 -0.07 5.67
N ASN A 8 8.52 -0.74 6.78
CA ASN A 8 9.00 -2.09 7.06
C ASN A 8 8.06 -3.13 6.44
N GLN A 9 8.62 -4.19 5.86
CA GLN A 9 7.87 -5.26 5.16
C GLN A 9 7.07 -4.84 3.91
N THR A 10 7.30 -3.64 3.36
CA THR A 10 6.82 -3.29 2.01
C THR A 10 7.84 -3.76 0.96
N PRO A 11 7.45 -4.58 -0.03
CA PRO A 11 8.37 -5.03 -1.06
C PRO A 11 8.98 -3.87 -1.85
N GLN A 12 10.27 -3.97 -2.18
CA GLN A 12 11.02 -2.90 -2.84
C GLN A 12 10.43 -2.50 -4.20
N TRP A 13 9.78 -3.44 -4.91
CA TRP A 13 9.14 -3.19 -6.20
C TRP A 13 8.07 -2.09 -6.14
N VAL A 14 7.44 -1.85 -4.98
CA VAL A 14 6.43 -0.80 -4.81
C VAL A 14 7.02 0.58 -5.10
N PHE A 15 8.32 0.77 -4.83
CA PHE A 15 9.05 2.01 -5.03
C PHE A 15 9.95 1.99 -6.26
N GLN A 16 9.85 0.95 -7.10
CA GLN A 16 10.71 0.78 -8.27
C GLN A 16 9.89 0.62 -9.57
N ASN A 17 10.48 1.06 -10.67
CA ASN A 17 10.06 0.73 -12.02
C ASN A 17 10.49 -0.71 -12.38
N ALA A 18 10.05 -1.21 -13.52
CA ALA A 18 10.38 -2.57 -13.98
C ALA A 18 11.89 -2.79 -14.22
N ASP A 19 12.63 -1.71 -14.48
CA ASP A 19 14.09 -1.71 -14.64
C ASP A 19 14.86 -1.52 -13.32
N GLY A 20 14.16 -1.44 -12.18
CA GLY A 20 14.76 -1.25 -10.85
C GLY A 20 15.06 0.21 -10.46
N THR A 21 14.83 1.17 -11.36
CA THR A 21 14.99 2.61 -11.03
C THR A 21 13.88 3.10 -10.09
N PRO A 22 14.09 4.18 -9.31
CA PRO A 22 13.05 4.73 -8.44
C PRO A 22 11.77 5.10 -9.22
N ALA A 23 10.63 4.64 -8.73
CA ALA A 23 9.32 4.98 -9.28
C ALA A 23 8.99 6.45 -9.02
N GLY A 24 8.33 7.09 -9.99
CA GLY A 24 7.79 8.44 -9.82
C GLY A 24 6.67 8.50 -8.78
N LYS A 25 6.44 9.70 -8.24
CA LYS A 25 5.42 9.95 -7.20
C LYS A 25 4.04 9.45 -7.61
N GLU A 26 3.64 9.69 -8.86
CA GLU A 26 2.33 9.34 -9.40
C GLU A 26 2.12 7.81 -9.39
N LEU A 27 3.14 7.05 -9.78
CA LEU A 27 3.07 5.58 -9.81
C LEU A 27 2.99 4.99 -8.40
N VAL A 28 3.75 5.53 -7.45
CA VAL A 28 3.69 5.10 -6.04
C VAL A 28 2.32 5.40 -5.43
N LEU A 29 1.77 6.59 -5.69
CA LEU A 29 0.42 6.96 -5.23
C LEU A 29 -0.67 6.08 -5.85
N GLN A 30 -0.53 5.72 -7.12
CA GLN A 30 -1.46 4.80 -7.78
C GLN A 30 -1.43 3.42 -7.10
N ARG A 31 -0.23 2.83 -6.94
CA ARG A 31 -0.05 1.52 -6.28
C ARG A 31 -0.61 1.52 -4.86
N LEU A 32 -0.39 2.60 -4.12
CA LEU A 32 -0.95 2.78 -2.78
C LEU A 32 -2.49 2.76 -2.79
N LYS A 33 -3.10 3.53 -3.69
CA LYS A 33 -4.57 3.59 -3.82
C LYS A 33 -5.16 2.23 -4.19
N GLU A 34 -4.52 1.51 -5.11
CA GLU A 34 -4.92 0.15 -5.50
C GLU A 34 -4.84 -0.82 -4.32
N HIS A 35 -3.74 -0.79 -3.55
CA HIS A 35 -3.55 -1.63 -2.37
C HIS A 35 -4.64 -1.38 -1.31
N ILE A 36 -4.88 -0.12 -0.94
CA ILE A 36 -5.91 0.25 0.03
C ILE A 36 -7.29 -0.21 -0.46
N THR A 37 -7.62 0.05 -1.72
CA THR A 37 -8.93 -0.31 -2.29
C THR A 37 -9.15 -1.82 -2.28
N ALA A 38 -8.14 -2.60 -2.67
CA ALA A 38 -8.22 -4.05 -2.68
C ALA A 38 -8.37 -4.65 -1.27
N VAL A 39 -7.53 -4.21 -0.32
CA VAL A 39 -7.51 -4.76 1.04
C VAL A 39 -8.75 -4.34 1.84
N VAL A 40 -9.06 -3.04 1.88
CA VAL A 40 -10.23 -2.52 2.61
C VAL A 40 -11.52 -2.98 1.95
N GLY A 41 -11.57 -3.04 0.61
CA GLY A 41 -12.71 -3.57 -0.14
C GLY A 41 -13.00 -5.03 0.20
N ARG A 42 -11.97 -5.88 0.21
CA ARG A 42 -12.10 -7.31 0.53
C ARG A 42 -12.64 -7.57 1.94
N TYR A 43 -12.25 -6.74 2.92
CA TYR A 43 -12.64 -6.92 4.32
C TYR A 43 -13.70 -5.92 4.81
N ARG A 44 -14.40 -5.26 3.88
CA ARG A 44 -15.47 -4.32 4.20
C ARG A 44 -16.52 -4.99 5.09
N GLY A 45 -16.87 -4.34 6.19
CA GLY A 45 -17.85 -4.83 7.17
C GLY A 45 -17.37 -5.95 8.09
N ARG A 46 -16.13 -6.45 7.91
CA ARG A 46 -15.54 -7.53 8.73
C ARG A 46 -14.49 -7.05 9.71
N ILE A 47 -13.84 -5.92 9.42
CA ILE A 47 -12.83 -5.31 10.26
C ILE A 47 -13.36 -3.96 10.75
N TYR A 48 -13.46 -3.80 12.08
CA TYR A 48 -14.06 -2.61 12.70
C TYR A 48 -13.11 -1.40 12.77
N ALA A 49 -11.79 -1.61 12.73
CA ALA A 49 -10.77 -0.56 12.77
C ALA A 49 -9.52 -0.93 11.94
N TRP A 50 -8.86 0.07 11.36
CA TRP A 50 -7.64 -0.08 10.55
C TRP A 50 -6.56 0.91 10.97
N ASP A 51 -5.31 0.44 11.07
CA ASP A 51 -4.13 1.29 11.16
C ASP A 51 -3.74 1.71 9.74
N VAL A 52 -4.16 2.92 9.36
CA VAL A 52 -4.06 3.40 7.97
C VAL A 52 -2.63 3.73 7.56
N VAL A 53 -1.87 4.35 8.45
CA VAL A 53 -0.43 4.56 8.31
C VAL A 53 0.20 4.09 9.60
N ASN A 54 1.21 3.24 9.50
CA ASN A 54 2.03 2.82 10.61
C ASN A 54 3.46 3.20 10.26
N GLU A 55 3.99 4.17 11.00
CA GLU A 55 5.38 4.68 10.93
C GLU A 55 5.97 4.75 9.51
#